data_AF-A0A6B0Y4E3-F1
#
_entry.id   AF-A0A6B0Y4E3-F1
#
_cell.length_a   1.000
_cell.length_b   1.000
_cell.length_c   1.000
_cell.angle_alpha   90.00
_cell.angle_beta   90.00
_cell.angle_gamma   90.00
#
_symmetry.space_group_name_H-M   'P 1'
#
loop_
_entity.id
_entity.type
_entity.pdbx_description
1 polymer ?
#
loop_
_entity_poly.entity_id
_entity_poly.type
_entity_poly.pdbx_seq_one_letter_code
_entity_poly.pdbx_strand_id
1 'polypeptide(L)'
;MRMSDISFDHVLSSQYTVFDGLAGMHVEDLYQDREGFLWIATADGGVSRFDSARFDNFGLKDGLPNLTVMAIAEEENGRLLFGTFGGGLAAYDGRGFQVYTTEHGLPSNEVLGLQAQPDGSILVLTSAGVAWFAEGRFIKCITDVGGQPLRYVRDMATDAAGTTWLATMNRGVISLDERYMGIYERAIQWPWKFAQDSSGHLWIAFNYTGSEVLIGRYDPQDQHLAFINAGKGDERVAQNGTRHVRTDERGWLWLTHRGVVVHDGQEWQSFSAFLPDIDFSGTRLTYEDREGNIWIGLWGGGLIFCDPTSIRRYTEADGLPDREIRRLGEDHERRMWIGTMGGMACMEEGQIRPVETGKTVSAIVVDGQGQVWSGGDTGEVYKWEGQAPQAIPLAEGTYSEEIAGLCEGAQGRIWVGTSDGRFGWIEKNRFIFLDECGTALQDQDGVFWVGSLLQDRDGVLWIGSYGVVPALYCYEDEHLRPADMAGAESIAYVNVLWEHQNTLWVGTAKGLFALDLSSRQVRRFTAEEFGLSANGILALTADPEGHI
;
A
#
# COMPACT_ATOMS: atom_id res chain seq x y z
N MET A 1 14.45 -1.32 -10.58
CA MET A 1 13.25 -2.14 -10.82
C MET A 1 12.73 -1.76 -12.20
N ARG A 2 12.49 -2.72 -13.10
CA ARG A 2 11.84 -2.40 -14.38
C ARG A 2 10.34 -2.39 -14.18
N MET A 3 9.61 -1.61 -14.97
CA MET A 3 8.14 -1.57 -14.85
C MET A 3 7.50 -2.91 -15.20
N SER A 4 8.14 -3.70 -16.09
CA SER A 4 7.81 -5.09 -16.37
C SER A 4 7.75 -6.01 -15.14
N ASP A 5 8.40 -5.62 -14.04
CA ASP A 5 8.45 -6.41 -12.80
C ASP A 5 7.29 -6.05 -11.84
N ILE A 6 6.50 -5.02 -12.17
CA ILE A 6 5.33 -4.56 -11.41
C ILE A 6 4.05 -4.89 -12.17
N SER A 7 3.21 -5.71 -11.55
CA SER A 7 1.82 -5.84 -11.97
C SER A 7 0.99 -4.86 -11.14
N PHE A 8 0.52 -3.78 -11.77
CA PHE A 8 -0.31 -2.79 -11.09
C PHE A 8 -1.63 -3.40 -10.56
N ASP A 9 -2.09 -4.53 -11.11
CA ASP A 9 -3.25 -5.24 -10.58
C ASP A 9 -3.01 -5.89 -9.20
N HIS A 10 -1.75 -6.11 -8.82
CA HIS A 10 -1.37 -6.66 -7.51
C HIS A 10 -0.97 -5.60 -6.49
N VAL A 11 -0.92 -4.32 -6.84
CA VAL A 11 -0.49 -3.29 -5.89
C VAL A 11 -1.56 -3.08 -4.82
N LEU A 12 -1.13 -2.82 -3.59
CA LEU A 12 -2.05 -2.38 -2.56
C LEU A 12 -2.63 -1.03 -3.00
N SER A 13 -3.95 -0.97 -3.12
CA SER A 13 -4.67 0.23 -3.49
C SER A 13 -5.89 0.43 -2.62
N SER A 14 -6.26 1.69 -2.40
CA SER A 14 -7.43 2.06 -1.60
C SER A 14 -8.02 3.36 -2.12
N GLN A 15 -9.33 3.51 -1.98
CA GLN A 15 -10.04 4.74 -2.30
C GLN A 15 -10.47 5.43 -1.01
N TYR A 16 -10.26 6.74 -0.94
CA TYR A 16 -10.77 7.62 0.09
C TYR A 16 -11.81 8.57 -0.50
N THR A 17 -12.95 8.63 0.18
CA THR A 17 -14.12 9.41 -0.17
C THR A 17 -14.56 10.29 1.00
N VAL A 18 -15.63 11.06 0.82
CA VAL A 18 -16.27 11.80 1.92
C VAL A 18 -16.78 10.89 3.05
N PHE A 19 -17.03 9.60 2.79
CA PHE A 19 -17.41 8.64 3.82
C PHE A 19 -16.24 8.23 4.71
N ASP A 20 -15.02 8.34 4.20
CA ASP A 20 -13.77 8.07 4.94
C ASP A 20 -13.27 9.32 5.67
N GLY A 21 -13.88 10.48 5.41
CA GLY A 21 -13.56 11.75 6.05
C GLY A 21 -12.92 12.78 5.12
N LEU A 22 -12.71 12.50 3.83
CA LEU A 22 -12.23 13.49 2.87
C LEU A 22 -13.20 14.67 2.77
N ALA A 23 -12.70 15.90 2.61
CA ALA A 23 -13.54 17.10 2.57
C ALA A 23 -14.42 17.20 1.32
N GLY A 24 -13.92 16.74 0.17
CA GLY A 24 -14.58 16.87 -1.14
C GLY A 24 -14.14 15.78 -2.11
N MET A 25 -14.95 15.53 -3.15
CA MET A 25 -14.74 14.44 -4.11
C MET A 25 -13.98 14.90 -5.37
N HIS A 26 -13.73 16.21 -5.51
CA HIS A 26 -13.02 16.80 -6.64
C HIS A 26 -11.62 17.25 -6.21
N VAL A 27 -10.63 16.36 -6.27
CA VAL A 27 -9.25 16.66 -5.84
C VAL A 27 -8.55 17.52 -6.90
N GLU A 28 -8.08 18.70 -6.52
CA GLU A 28 -7.39 19.66 -7.42
C GLU A 28 -5.88 19.72 -7.21
N ASP A 29 -5.40 19.50 -5.99
CA ASP A 29 -3.98 19.50 -5.65
C ASP A 29 -3.66 18.65 -4.42
N LEU A 30 -2.41 18.17 -4.34
CA LEU A 30 -1.88 17.37 -3.25
C LEU A 30 -0.49 17.89 -2.85
N TYR A 31 -0.21 17.92 -1.54
CA TYR A 31 1.08 18.34 -1.02
C TYR A 31 1.41 17.68 0.31
N GLN A 32 2.55 17.02 0.43
CA GLN A 32 3.06 16.50 1.70
C GLN A 32 3.94 17.55 2.37
N ASP A 33 3.52 18.01 3.55
CA ASP A 33 4.26 19.02 4.31
C ASP A 33 5.55 18.46 4.93
N ARG A 34 6.37 19.34 5.52
CA ARG A 34 7.61 18.94 6.20
C ARG A 34 7.41 17.99 7.38
N GLU A 35 6.24 18.00 8.02
CA GLU A 35 5.89 17.12 9.13
C GLU A 35 5.41 15.73 8.66
N GLY A 36 5.16 15.57 7.36
CA GLY A 36 4.74 14.31 6.74
C GLY A 36 3.24 14.19 6.50
N PHE A 37 2.44 15.20 6.87
CA PHE A 37 1.01 15.17 6.59
C PHE A 37 0.73 15.41 5.12
N LEU A 38 -0.19 14.65 4.56
CA LEU A 38 -0.70 14.88 3.22
C LEU A 38 -1.83 15.90 3.27
N TRP A 39 -1.68 17.00 2.55
CA TRP A 39 -2.70 18.03 2.37
C TRP A 39 -3.38 17.88 1.02
N ILE A 40 -4.70 17.98 1.02
CA ILE A 40 -5.56 17.73 -0.13
C ILE A 40 -6.45 18.94 -0.36
N ALA A 41 -6.27 19.59 -1.51
CA ALA A 41 -7.12 20.68 -1.96
C ALA A 41 -8.26 20.10 -2.80
N THR A 42 -9.49 20.50 -2.47
CA THR A 42 -10.69 20.05 -3.17
C THR A 42 -11.44 21.24 -3.77
N ALA A 43 -12.05 21.04 -4.94
CA ALA A 43 -12.86 22.07 -5.57
C ALA A 43 -14.25 22.24 -4.91
N ASP A 44 -14.70 21.25 -4.15
CA ASP A 44 -16.07 21.13 -3.64
C ASP A 44 -16.18 21.07 -2.10
N GLY A 45 -15.07 20.91 -1.37
CA GLY A 45 -15.08 20.61 0.07
C GLY A 45 -14.18 21.46 0.96
N GLY A 46 -13.24 22.23 0.41
CA GLY A 46 -12.18 22.89 1.15
C GLY A 46 -10.88 22.09 1.16
N VAL A 47 -10.23 22.01 2.32
CA VAL A 47 -8.94 21.33 2.48
C VAL A 47 -9.06 20.17 3.47
N SER A 48 -8.47 19.03 3.14
CA SER A 48 -8.20 17.96 4.10
C SER A 48 -6.72 17.87 4.44
N ARG A 49 -6.40 17.55 5.68
CA ARG A 49 -5.09 17.06 6.13
C ARG A 49 -5.22 15.61 6.54
N PHE A 50 -4.32 14.76 6.07
CA PHE A 50 -4.32 13.32 6.31
C PHE A 50 -3.02 12.87 6.97
N ASP A 51 -3.13 12.08 8.04
CA ASP A 51 -2.00 11.62 8.85
C ASP A 51 -1.71 10.12 8.72
N SER A 52 -2.12 9.51 7.60
CA SER A 52 -2.16 8.05 7.32
C SER A 52 -3.30 7.28 8.00
N ALA A 53 -4.01 7.86 8.97
CA ALA A 53 -5.10 7.19 9.67
C ALA A 53 -6.42 7.98 9.69
N ARG A 54 -6.37 9.31 9.79
CA ARG A 54 -7.55 10.18 9.90
C ARG A 54 -7.43 11.44 9.04
N PHE A 55 -8.59 11.99 8.67
CA PHE A 55 -8.72 13.28 8.00
C PHE A 55 -9.16 14.38 8.96
N ASP A 56 -8.43 15.49 8.96
CA ASP A 56 -8.84 16.76 9.56
C ASP A 56 -9.23 17.74 8.44
N ASN A 57 -10.46 18.27 8.49
CA ASN A 57 -11.00 19.11 7.41
C ASN A 57 -11.11 20.58 7.81
N PHE A 58 -10.73 21.47 6.89
CA PHE A 58 -10.73 22.92 7.05
C PHE A 58 -11.66 23.56 6.02
N GLY A 59 -12.65 24.31 6.51
CA GLY A 59 -13.62 25.02 5.67
C GLY A 59 -13.87 26.45 6.15
N LEU A 60 -15.01 27.03 5.74
CA LEU A 60 -15.34 28.44 6.02
C LEU A 60 -15.35 28.77 7.52
N LYS A 61 -15.82 27.85 8.35
CA LYS A 61 -15.90 28.01 9.81
C LYS A 61 -14.52 28.11 10.48
N ASP A 62 -13.49 27.57 9.82
CA ASP A 62 -12.12 27.50 10.31
C ASP A 62 -11.28 28.69 9.83
N GLY A 63 -11.85 29.55 8.97
CA GLY A 63 -11.22 30.76 8.44
C GLY A 63 -10.78 30.66 6.97
N LEU A 64 -10.98 29.51 6.32
CA LEU A 64 -10.73 29.37 4.88
C LEU A 64 -11.70 30.29 4.10
N PRO A 65 -11.25 31.14 3.17
CA PRO A 65 -12.11 32.15 2.56
C PRO A 65 -13.07 31.57 1.51
N ASN A 66 -12.80 30.38 0.99
CA ASN A 66 -13.60 29.72 -0.04
C ASN A 66 -13.34 28.19 -0.01
N LEU A 67 -14.37 27.39 -0.28
CA LEU A 67 -14.28 25.93 -0.30
C LEU A 67 -13.69 25.38 -1.61
N THR A 68 -13.64 26.18 -2.67
CA THR A 68 -12.97 25.78 -3.91
C THR A 68 -11.48 26.14 -3.81
N VAL A 69 -10.66 25.14 -3.48
CA VAL A 69 -9.21 25.26 -3.31
C VAL A 69 -8.52 24.61 -4.50
N MET A 70 -7.63 25.35 -5.14
CA MET A 70 -7.04 25.00 -6.43
C MET A 70 -5.58 24.58 -6.36
N ALA A 71 -4.87 25.02 -5.30
CA ALA A 71 -3.42 24.86 -5.22
C ALA A 71 -2.92 24.92 -3.78
N ILE A 72 -1.84 24.20 -3.51
CA ILE A 72 -1.15 24.16 -2.22
C ILE A 72 0.34 24.47 -2.44
N ALA A 73 0.95 25.22 -1.53
CA ALA A 73 2.40 25.36 -1.42
C ALA A 73 2.81 25.55 0.04
N GLU A 74 4.07 25.29 0.36
CA GLU A 74 4.65 25.57 1.69
C GLU A 74 5.75 26.62 1.56
N GLU A 75 5.72 27.63 2.44
CA GLU A 75 6.81 28.59 2.59
C GLU A 75 7.97 27.98 3.38
N GLU A 76 9.16 28.58 3.29
CA GLU A 76 10.36 28.08 3.98
C GLU A 76 10.20 28.02 5.52
N ASN A 77 9.32 28.84 6.09
CA ASN A 77 9.02 28.87 7.52
C ASN A 77 7.98 27.83 7.96
N GLY A 78 7.51 26.96 7.07
CA GLY A 78 6.52 25.92 7.35
C GLY A 78 5.06 26.37 7.22
N ARG A 79 4.80 27.63 6.84
CA ARG A 79 3.44 28.13 6.64
C ARG A 79 2.88 27.59 5.33
N LEU A 80 1.69 27.01 5.37
CA LEU A 80 1.02 26.46 4.19
C LEU A 80 0.18 27.54 3.51
N LEU A 81 0.23 27.60 2.19
CA LEU A 81 -0.52 28.51 1.36
C LEU A 81 -1.54 27.73 0.52
N PHE A 82 -2.76 28.24 0.49
CA PHE A 82 -3.89 27.67 -0.23
C PHE A 82 -4.44 28.70 -1.21
N GLY A 83 -4.31 28.39 -2.50
CA GLY A 83 -4.90 29.19 -3.56
C GLY A 83 -6.38 28.85 -3.69
N THR A 84 -7.26 29.84 -3.55
CA THR A 84 -8.71 29.63 -3.67
C THR A 84 -9.30 30.27 -4.92
N PHE A 85 -10.38 29.69 -5.44
CA PHE A 85 -11.08 30.22 -6.61
C PHE A 85 -12.08 31.32 -6.21
N GLY A 86 -11.57 32.53 -5.97
CA GLY A 86 -12.37 33.73 -5.71
C GLY A 86 -12.25 34.28 -4.27
N GLY A 87 -11.62 33.54 -3.35
CA GLY A 87 -11.34 33.98 -1.98
C GLY A 87 -9.94 34.56 -1.76
N GLY A 88 -9.07 34.51 -2.78
CA GLY A 88 -7.66 34.91 -2.68
C GLY A 88 -6.74 33.79 -2.19
N LEU A 89 -5.60 34.20 -1.64
CA LEU A 89 -4.57 33.32 -1.09
C LEU A 89 -4.73 33.22 0.43
N ALA A 90 -4.94 32.02 0.95
CA ALA A 90 -5.06 31.77 2.39
C ALA A 90 -3.77 31.14 2.94
N ALA A 91 -3.18 31.75 3.97
CA ALA A 91 -1.97 31.28 4.62
C ALA A 91 -2.29 30.70 6.00
N TYR A 92 -1.89 29.46 6.25
CA TYR A 92 -2.18 28.70 7.46
C TYR A 92 -0.92 28.46 8.28
N ASP A 93 -0.93 28.92 9.54
CA ASP A 93 0.19 28.87 10.47
C ASP A 93 0.14 27.70 11.48
N GLY A 94 -0.72 26.71 11.22
CA GLY A 94 -1.01 25.62 12.17
C GLY A 94 -2.10 25.96 13.18
N ARG A 95 -2.59 27.20 13.23
CA ARG A 95 -3.67 27.63 14.15
C ARG A 95 -4.85 28.27 13.43
N GLY A 96 -4.60 29.09 12.41
CA GLY A 96 -5.66 29.76 11.66
C GLY A 96 -5.20 30.30 10.31
N PHE A 97 -6.16 30.84 9.56
CA PHE A 97 -5.90 31.38 8.22
C PHE A 97 -5.77 32.90 8.22
N GLN A 98 -4.73 33.39 7.55
CA GLN A 98 -4.59 34.78 7.11
C GLN A 98 -4.87 34.87 5.62
N VAL A 99 -5.77 35.76 5.19
CA VAL A 99 -6.21 35.85 3.80
C VAL A 99 -5.65 37.08 3.11
N TYR A 100 -5.10 36.88 1.91
CA TYR A 100 -4.60 37.93 1.04
C TYR A 100 -5.42 38.01 -0.25
N THR A 101 -5.83 39.22 -0.59
CA THR A 101 -6.75 39.53 -1.69
C THR A 101 -6.17 40.61 -2.60
N THR A 102 -6.95 41.05 -3.59
CA THR A 102 -6.65 42.22 -4.42
C THR A 102 -6.39 43.49 -3.62
N GLU A 103 -6.99 43.63 -2.44
CA GLU A 103 -6.71 44.75 -1.50
C GLU A 103 -5.28 44.72 -0.96
N HIS A 104 -4.64 43.54 -0.98
CA HIS A 104 -3.29 43.31 -0.51
C HIS A 104 -2.25 43.31 -1.63
N GLY A 105 -2.67 43.49 -2.89
CA GLY A 105 -1.79 43.50 -4.07
C GLY A 105 -1.81 42.23 -4.92
N LEU A 106 -2.69 41.26 -4.62
CA LEU A 106 -2.91 40.09 -5.47
C LEU A 106 -3.55 40.53 -6.81
N PRO A 107 -3.11 40.05 -7.98
CA PRO A 107 -3.68 40.49 -9.25
C PRO A 107 -5.17 40.10 -9.45
N SER A 108 -5.60 38.97 -8.88
CA SER A 108 -7.00 38.50 -8.85
C SER A 108 -7.21 37.54 -7.68
N ASN A 109 -8.40 37.54 -7.08
CA ASN A 109 -8.76 36.62 -5.99
C ASN A 109 -9.00 35.18 -6.47
N GLU A 110 -8.97 34.92 -7.77
CA GLU A 110 -8.97 33.57 -8.33
C GLU A 110 -7.53 33.10 -8.47
N VAL A 111 -7.02 32.43 -7.44
CA VAL A 111 -5.69 31.82 -7.44
C VAL A 111 -5.80 30.42 -8.03
N LEU A 112 -5.00 30.17 -9.08
CA LEU A 112 -5.08 28.95 -9.90
C LEU A 112 -3.89 28.01 -9.71
N GLY A 113 -2.82 28.49 -9.09
CA GLY A 113 -1.59 27.73 -8.91
C GLY A 113 -0.63 28.48 -7.99
N LEU A 114 0.22 27.71 -7.32
CA LEU A 114 1.27 28.21 -6.44
C LEU A 114 2.56 27.45 -6.77
N GLN A 115 3.68 28.16 -6.82
CA GLN A 115 4.97 27.54 -7.07
C GLN A 115 6.05 28.16 -6.19
N ALA A 116 6.60 27.35 -5.28
CA ALA A 116 7.76 27.75 -4.50
C ALA A 116 8.99 27.95 -5.37
N GLN A 117 9.81 28.93 -5.02
CA GLN A 117 11.02 29.32 -5.73
C GLN A 117 12.26 29.05 -4.85
N PRO A 118 13.46 28.87 -5.46
CA PRO A 118 14.68 28.59 -4.72
C PRO A 118 15.09 29.65 -3.70
N ASP A 119 14.62 30.90 -3.86
CA ASP A 119 14.87 32.00 -2.94
C ASP A 119 13.86 32.10 -1.78
N GLY A 120 12.98 31.09 -1.64
CA GLY A 120 11.96 31.01 -0.60
C GLY A 120 10.67 31.81 -0.90
N SER A 121 10.63 32.55 -2.00
CA SER A 121 9.42 33.23 -2.44
C SER A 121 8.47 32.28 -3.17
N ILE A 122 7.21 32.69 -3.31
CA ILE A 122 6.16 31.93 -3.97
C ILE A 122 5.66 32.73 -5.17
N LEU A 123 5.66 32.11 -6.34
CA LEU A 123 4.93 32.63 -7.48
C LEU A 123 3.45 32.23 -7.37
N VAL A 124 2.58 33.22 -7.47
CA VAL A 124 1.13 33.07 -7.35
C VAL A 124 0.50 33.31 -8.71
N LEU A 125 -0.04 32.26 -9.31
CA LEU A 125 -0.79 32.36 -10.57
C LEU A 125 -2.23 32.73 -10.26
N THR A 126 -2.73 33.76 -10.93
CA THR A 126 -4.14 34.18 -10.83
C THR A 126 -4.75 34.30 -12.22
N SER A 127 -6.09 34.40 -12.29
CA SER A 127 -6.78 34.61 -13.57
C SER A 127 -6.42 35.93 -14.28
N ALA A 128 -5.87 36.92 -13.56
CA ALA A 128 -5.53 38.24 -14.10
C ALA A 128 -4.03 38.52 -14.22
N GLY A 129 -3.16 37.61 -13.78
CA GLY A 129 -1.71 37.80 -13.78
C GLY A 129 -0.96 36.85 -12.86
N VAL A 130 0.37 36.86 -12.95
CA VAL A 130 1.26 36.17 -11.99
C VAL A 130 1.90 37.22 -11.06
N ALA A 131 2.04 36.90 -9.77
CA ALA A 131 2.70 37.78 -8.79
C ALA A 131 3.68 37.03 -7.90
N TRP A 132 4.72 37.73 -7.45
CA TRP A 132 5.64 37.28 -6.41
C TRP A 132 5.07 37.55 -5.03
N PHE A 133 5.08 36.54 -4.17
CA PHE A 133 4.70 36.61 -2.77
C PHE A 133 5.88 36.18 -1.90
N ALA A 134 6.29 37.03 -0.96
CA ALA A 134 7.26 36.66 0.06
C ALA A 134 7.06 37.51 1.31
N GLU A 135 7.44 36.99 2.47
CA GLU A 135 7.36 37.72 3.75
C GLU A 135 5.94 38.25 4.06
N GLY A 136 4.89 37.54 3.62
CA GLY A 136 3.50 37.97 3.84
C GLY A 136 3.06 39.18 3.01
N ARG A 137 3.70 39.47 1.87
CA ARG A 137 3.33 40.58 0.98
C ARG A 137 3.52 40.23 -0.49
N PHE A 138 2.71 40.83 -1.36
CA PHE A 138 2.95 40.79 -2.80
C PHE A 138 3.99 41.81 -3.18
N ILE A 139 5.08 41.34 -3.78
CA ILE A 139 6.24 42.16 -4.11
C ILE A 139 6.04 42.82 -5.48
N LYS A 140 5.60 42.05 -6.48
CA LYS A 140 5.54 42.50 -7.87
C LYS A 140 4.62 41.62 -8.71
N CYS A 141 3.79 42.23 -9.56
CA CYS A 141 3.11 41.54 -10.65
C CYS A 141 4.04 41.43 -11.86
N ILE A 142 4.07 40.26 -12.49
CA ILE A 142 4.87 40.00 -13.68
C ILE A 142 4.15 40.56 -14.90
N THR A 143 4.87 41.38 -15.67
CA THR A 143 4.35 42.06 -16.85
C THR A 143 5.19 41.73 -18.08
N ASP A 144 4.61 41.87 -19.26
CA ASP A 144 5.38 41.88 -20.51
C ASP A 144 6.19 43.19 -20.68
N VAL A 145 7.00 43.26 -21.74
CA VAL A 145 7.76 44.47 -22.15
C VAL A 145 6.90 45.73 -22.29
N GLY A 146 5.59 45.59 -22.53
CA GLY A 146 4.64 46.70 -22.59
C GLY A 146 4.08 47.11 -21.23
N GLY A 147 4.48 46.45 -20.14
CA GLY A 147 3.98 46.67 -18.79
C GLY A 147 2.61 46.04 -18.52
N GLN A 148 2.10 45.16 -19.40
CA GLN A 148 0.82 44.49 -19.20
C GLN A 148 1.00 43.19 -18.41
N PRO A 149 0.15 42.88 -17.41
CA PRO A 149 0.22 41.63 -16.68
C PRO A 149 0.20 40.40 -17.60
N LEU A 150 1.08 39.44 -17.35
CA LEU A 150 1.09 38.17 -18.08
C LEU A 150 -0.12 37.32 -17.68
N ARG A 151 -1.09 37.20 -18.61
CA ARG A 151 -2.35 36.44 -18.43
C ARG A 151 -2.30 35.09 -19.13
N TYR A 152 -3.26 34.23 -18.79
CA TYR A 152 -3.44 32.89 -19.36
C TYR A 152 -2.27 31.93 -19.11
N VAL A 153 -1.54 32.16 -18.02
CA VAL A 153 -0.52 31.23 -17.53
C VAL A 153 -1.23 30.06 -16.84
N ARG A 154 -0.94 28.83 -17.27
CA ARG A 154 -1.52 27.59 -16.75
C ARG A 154 -0.62 26.90 -15.75
N ASP A 155 0.68 27.04 -15.94
CA ASP A 155 1.69 26.43 -15.07
C ASP A 155 3.03 27.11 -15.24
N MET A 156 3.93 26.83 -14.31
CA MET A 156 5.28 27.39 -14.30
C MET A 156 6.26 26.35 -13.75
N ALA A 157 7.47 26.35 -14.29
CA ALA A 157 8.56 25.51 -13.81
C ALA A 157 9.89 26.24 -13.94
N THR A 158 10.78 26.02 -12.99
CA THR A 158 12.15 26.54 -13.06
C THR A 158 13.07 25.41 -13.49
N ASP A 159 13.78 25.58 -14.59
CA ASP A 159 14.72 24.57 -15.07
C ASP A 159 16.00 24.50 -14.24
N ALA A 160 16.85 23.50 -14.52
CA ALA A 160 18.12 23.31 -13.82
C ALA A 160 19.13 24.44 -14.04
N ALA A 161 18.93 25.29 -15.04
CA ALA A 161 19.73 26.49 -15.29
C ALA A 161 19.19 27.72 -14.53
N GLY A 162 18.08 27.59 -13.79
CA GLY A 162 17.44 28.67 -13.04
C GLY A 162 16.48 29.52 -13.87
N THR A 163 16.15 29.13 -15.10
CA THR A 163 15.17 29.85 -15.93
C THR A 163 13.78 29.41 -15.57
N THR A 164 12.93 30.35 -15.14
CA THR A 164 11.50 30.08 -14.93
C THR A 164 10.74 30.21 -16.25
N TRP A 165 10.12 29.11 -16.65
CA TRP A 165 9.28 28.96 -17.82
C TRP A 165 7.81 29.00 -17.43
N LEU A 166 7.01 29.62 -18.29
CA LEU A 166 5.58 29.83 -18.14
C LEU A 166 4.85 29.13 -19.30
N ALA A 167 3.92 28.25 -18.96
CA ALA A 167 3.01 27.62 -19.91
C ALA A 167 1.84 28.58 -20.14
N THR A 168 1.73 29.16 -21.33
CA THR A 168 0.68 30.14 -21.65
C THR A 168 -0.24 29.63 -22.76
N MET A 169 -1.56 29.86 -22.62
CA MET A 169 -2.53 29.39 -23.62
C MET A 169 -2.49 30.19 -24.93
N ASN A 170 -1.93 31.40 -24.92
CA ASN A 170 -1.95 32.32 -26.06
C ASN A 170 -0.56 32.65 -26.63
N ARG A 171 0.52 32.38 -25.89
CA ARG A 171 1.90 32.67 -26.31
C ARG A 171 2.81 31.44 -26.19
N GLY A 172 2.29 30.22 -26.08
CA GLY A 172 3.12 29.01 -25.95
C GLY A 172 3.92 28.99 -24.65
N VAL A 173 5.14 28.44 -24.67
CA VAL A 173 6.04 28.45 -23.51
C VAL A 173 7.04 29.60 -23.64
N ILE A 174 7.02 30.48 -22.65
CA ILE A 174 7.89 31.66 -22.55
C ILE A 174 8.63 31.67 -21.22
N SER A 175 9.83 32.20 -21.15
CA SER A 175 10.51 32.45 -19.88
C SER A 175 10.10 33.80 -19.29
N LEU A 176 10.43 34.04 -18.01
CA LEU A 176 10.28 35.36 -17.38
C LEU A 176 11.09 36.46 -18.08
N ASP A 177 12.20 36.10 -18.73
CA ASP A 177 13.00 36.99 -19.56
C ASP A 177 12.49 37.07 -21.02
N GLU A 178 11.24 36.65 -21.25
CA GLU A 178 10.55 36.62 -22.54
C GLU A 178 11.23 35.80 -23.66
N ARG A 179 12.17 34.91 -23.32
CA ARG A 179 12.71 33.93 -24.28
C ARG A 179 11.63 32.92 -24.66
N TYR A 180 11.58 32.55 -25.94
CA TYR A 180 10.57 31.67 -26.50
C TYR A 180 11.11 30.24 -26.65
N MET A 181 10.38 29.22 -26.18
CA MET A 181 10.77 27.80 -26.28
C MET A 181 10.35 27.12 -27.61
N GLY A 182 9.87 27.89 -28.60
CA GLY A 182 9.66 27.40 -29.97
C GLY A 182 8.32 26.73 -30.30
N ILE A 183 7.33 26.75 -29.39
CA ILE A 183 6.11 25.90 -29.48
C ILE A 183 5.02 26.39 -30.47
N TYR A 184 5.25 27.46 -31.27
CA TYR A 184 4.15 28.09 -32.04
C TYR A 184 3.70 27.31 -33.30
N GLU A 185 4.29 26.16 -33.63
CA GLU A 185 4.10 25.52 -34.94
C GLU A 185 2.74 24.81 -35.13
N ARG A 186 1.95 24.54 -34.07
CA ARG A 186 0.65 23.85 -34.19
C ARG A 186 -0.43 24.49 -33.31
N ALA A 187 -1.41 25.16 -33.92
CA ALA A 187 -2.56 25.82 -33.28
C ALA A 187 -3.54 24.89 -32.50
N ILE A 188 -3.16 23.64 -32.25
CA ILE A 188 -4.00 22.59 -31.64
C ILE A 188 -3.39 22.03 -30.34
N GLN A 189 -2.33 22.65 -29.80
CA GLN A 189 -1.63 22.22 -28.58
C GLN A 189 -1.33 23.42 -27.67
N TRP A 190 -1.93 23.44 -26.49
CA TRP A 190 -1.66 24.44 -25.45
C TRP A 190 -0.79 23.83 -24.36
N PRO A 191 0.40 24.41 -24.08
CA PRO A 191 1.17 24.03 -22.90
C PRO A 191 0.29 24.10 -21.65
N TRP A 192 0.31 23.04 -20.84
CA TRP A 192 -0.64 22.88 -19.75
C TRP A 192 0.01 22.67 -18.40
N LYS A 193 0.96 21.74 -18.30
CA LYS A 193 1.67 21.40 -17.06
C LYS A 193 3.12 21.06 -17.36
N PHE A 194 3.99 21.38 -16.41
CA PHE A 194 5.39 21.02 -16.42
C PHE A 194 5.70 19.94 -15.38
N ALA A 195 6.76 19.19 -15.65
CA ALA A 195 7.49 18.44 -14.64
C ALA A 195 8.98 18.57 -14.89
N GLN A 196 9.80 18.36 -13.86
CA GLN A 196 11.24 18.31 -14.00
C GLN A 196 11.73 16.94 -13.55
N ASP A 197 12.57 16.31 -14.38
CA ASP A 197 13.23 15.06 -13.99
C ASP A 197 14.53 15.28 -13.22
N SER A 198 15.04 14.23 -12.60
CA SER A 198 16.29 14.26 -11.81
C SER A 198 17.54 14.60 -12.63
N SER A 199 17.46 14.51 -13.96
CA SER A 199 18.53 14.92 -14.87
C SER A 199 18.42 16.40 -15.29
N GLY A 200 17.37 17.09 -14.84
CA GLY A 200 17.15 18.51 -15.08
C GLY A 200 16.35 18.83 -16.34
N HIS A 201 15.85 17.84 -17.09
CA HIS A 201 14.99 18.10 -18.25
C HIS A 201 13.61 18.58 -17.80
N LEU A 202 13.01 19.46 -18.60
CA LEU A 202 11.62 19.86 -18.42
C LEU A 202 10.72 19.04 -19.33
N TRP A 203 9.75 18.36 -18.73
CA TRP A 203 8.66 17.68 -19.39
C TRP A 203 7.46 18.62 -19.50
N ILE A 204 6.81 18.64 -20.66
CA ILE A 204 5.73 19.57 -20.98
C ILE A 204 4.52 18.76 -21.43
N ALA A 205 3.48 18.76 -20.62
CA ALA A 205 2.17 18.26 -20.99
C ALA A 205 1.41 19.30 -21.80
N PHE A 206 0.73 18.84 -22.84
CA PHE A 206 -0.11 19.67 -23.68
C PHE A 206 -1.59 19.31 -23.50
N ASN A 207 -2.42 20.35 -23.50
CA ASN A 207 -3.84 20.22 -23.79
C ASN A 207 -4.02 20.27 -25.31
N TYR A 208 -4.65 19.26 -25.90
CA TYR A 208 -4.77 19.12 -27.35
C TYR A 208 -6.19 18.81 -27.78
N THR A 209 -6.50 19.21 -29.01
CA THR A 209 -7.78 18.93 -29.68
C THR A 209 -7.70 17.80 -30.71
N GLY A 210 -6.52 17.16 -30.83
CA GLY A 210 -6.25 16.07 -31.78
C GLY A 210 -6.22 14.68 -31.15
N SER A 211 -5.99 13.66 -31.99
CA SER A 211 -5.94 12.25 -31.59
C SER A 211 -4.54 11.73 -31.23
N GLU A 212 -3.52 12.58 -31.13
CA GLU A 212 -2.18 12.17 -30.67
C GLU A 212 -1.90 12.73 -29.28
N VAL A 213 -1.41 11.89 -28.38
CA VAL A 213 -0.92 12.31 -27.07
C VAL A 213 0.54 12.69 -27.23
N LEU A 214 0.84 13.98 -27.18
CA LEU A 214 2.20 14.47 -27.34
C LEU A 214 2.70 15.07 -26.03
N ILE A 215 3.97 14.81 -25.75
CA ILE A 215 4.70 15.39 -24.63
C ILE A 215 5.98 15.99 -25.14
N GLY A 216 6.30 17.18 -24.61
CA GLY A 216 7.53 17.87 -24.87
C GLY A 216 8.57 17.45 -23.85
N ARG A 217 9.79 17.17 -24.30
CA ARG A 217 10.96 17.05 -23.44
C ARG A 217 11.95 18.13 -23.87
N TYR A 218 12.16 19.09 -22.99
CA TYR A 218 13.10 20.20 -23.17
C TYR A 218 14.38 19.92 -22.38
N ASP A 219 15.51 19.96 -23.07
CA ASP A 219 16.83 19.92 -22.45
C ASP A 219 17.37 21.36 -22.30
N PRO A 220 17.61 21.83 -21.07
CA PRO A 220 18.10 23.20 -20.85
C PRO A 220 19.57 23.40 -21.26
N GLN A 221 20.37 22.34 -21.40
CA GLN A 221 21.79 22.44 -21.73
C GLN A 221 22.02 22.77 -23.22
N ASP A 222 21.30 22.09 -24.11
CA ASP A 222 21.38 22.30 -25.56
C ASP A 222 20.20 23.13 -26.11
N GLN A 223 19.25 23.48 -25.25
CA GLN A 223 18.03 24.24 -25.56
C GLN A 223 17.14 23.57 -26.62
N HIS A 224 17.14 22.24 -26.64
CA HIS A 224 16.38 21.46 -27.62
C HIS A 224 15.05 20.94 -27.03
N LEU A 225 13.95 21.14 -27.76
CA LEU A 225 12.63 20.56 -27.45
C LEU A 225 12.33 19.40 -28.40
N ALA A 226 12.23 18.19 -27.84
CA ALA A 226 11.75 17.01 -28.56
C ALA A 226 10.28 16.72 -28.24
N PHE A 227 9.52 16.25 -29.25
CA PHE A 227 8.16 15.76 -29.06
C PHE A 227 8.13 14.24 -29.05
N ILE A 228 7.51 13.67 -28.03
CA ILE A 228 7.36 12.22 -27.83
C ILE A 228 5.87 11.88 -27.93
N ASN A 229 5.54 10.88 -28.75
CA ASN A 229 4.19 10.35 -28.86
C ASN A 229 3.96 9.32 -27.74
N ALA A 230 3.10 9.66 -26.79
CA ALA A 230 2.73 8.83 -25.64
C ALA A 230 1.47 7.98 -25.91
N GLY A 231 0.94 7.96 -27.14
CA GLY A 231 -0.18 7.11 -27.56
C GLY A 231 -1.21 7.79 -28.44
N LYS A 232 -2.29 7.06 -28.77
CA LYS A 232 -3.40 7.53 -29.62
C LYS A 232 -4.69 7.85 -28.82
N GLY A 233 -5.18 9.06 -29.02
CA GLY A 233 -6.53 9.62 -28.80
C GLY A 233 -7.67 8.85 -29.49
N ASP A 234 -8.86 8.77 -28.88
CA ASP A 234 -10.10 8.46 -29.61
C ASP A 234 -10.58 9.75 -30.32
N GLU A 235 -10.78 9.68 -31.64
CA GLU A 235 -11.18 10.82 -32.48
C GLU A 235 -12.52 11.46 -32.07
N ARG A 236 -13.36 10.75 -31.29
CA ARG A 236 -14.70 11.24 -30.89
C ARG A 236 -14.72 12.09 -29.62
N VAL A 237 -13.65 12.08 -28.80
CA VAL A 237 -13.65 12.66 -27.43
C VAL A 237 -12.38 13.49 -27.15
N ALA A 238 -11.80 14.11 -28.17
CA ALA A 238 -10.53 14.85 -28.10
C ALA A 238 -10.60 16.21 -27.37
N GLN A 239 -11.15 16.29 -26.14
CA GLN A 239 -11.37 17.57 -25.45
C GLN A 239 -10.56 17.82 -24.17
N ASN A 240 -9.78 16.88 -23.62
CA ASN A 240 -9.21 17.08 -22.27
C ASN A 240 -7.68 16.88 -22.09
N GLY A 241 -6.92 16.53 -23.13
CA GLY A 241 -5.44 16.53 -23.11
C GLY A 241 -4.76 15.73 -21.99
N THR A 242 -3.46 15.95 -21.78
CA THR A 242 -2.75 15.48 -20.57
C THR A 242 -2.92 16.52 -19.48
N ARG A 243 -3.60 16.15 -18.38
CA ARG A 243 -3.93 17.09 -17.28
C ARG A 243 -2.78 17.35 -16.32
N HIS A 244 -1.90 16.37 -16.15
CA HIS A 244 -0.78 16.38 -15.23
C HIS A 244 0.35 15.50 -15.80
N VAL A 245 1.58 15.92 -15.53
CA VAL A 245 2.80 15.18 -15.81
C VAL A 245 3.67 15.27 -14.56
N ARG A 246 4.33 14.19 -14.18
CA ARG A 246 5.34 14.19 -13.12
C ARG A 246 6.39 13.12 -13.38
N THR A 247 7.54 13.27 -12.76
CA THR A 247 8.51 12.18 -12.63
C THR A 247 8.58 11.70 -11.19
N ASP A 248 8.87 10.43 -11.00
CA ASP A 248 9.14 9.85 -9.67
C ASP A 248 10.64 9.70 -9.38
N GLU A 249 10.97 9.31 -8.15
CA GLU A 249 12.36 9.08 -7.73
C GLU A 249 13.03 7.92 -8.48
N ARG A 250 12.23 7.01 -9.06
CA ARG A 250 12.70 5.92 -9.92
C ARG A 250 13.05 6.41 -11.34
N GLY A 251 12.70 7.65 -11.67
CA GLY A 251 12.86 8.24 -13.00
C GLY A 251 11.72 7.91 -13.97
N TRP A 252 10.61 7.35 -13.48
CA TRP A 252 9.44 7.06 -14.31
C TRP A 252 8.62 8.32 -14.53
N LEU A 253 8.05 8.43 -15.72
CA LEU A 253 7.19 9.52 -16.13
C LEU A 253 5.73 9.09 -16.00
N TRP A 254 4.96 9.84 -15.21
CA TRP A 254 3.53 9.59 -14.95
C TRP A 254 2.67 10.67 -15.61
N LEU A 255 1.64 10.24 -16.34
CA LEU A 255 0.75 11.10 -17.10
C LEU A 255 -0.69 10.82 -16.77
N THR A 256 -1.50 11.88 -16.66
CA THR A 256 -2.94 11.73 -16.52
C THR A 256 -3.63 12.01 -17.85
N HIS A 257 -3.94 10.96 -18.59
CA HIS A 257 -4.67 11.02 -19.86
C HIS A 257 -5.53 9.76 -20.01
N ARG A 258 -6.86 9.91 -19.82
CA ARG A 258 -7.82 8.79 -19.80
C ARG A 258 -7.44 7.71 -18.77
N GLY A 259 -7.16 8.15 -17.54
CA GLY A 259 -6.50 7.36 -16.52
C GLY A 259 -5.08 7.81 -16.29
N VAL A 260 -4.26 6.91 -15.76
CA VAL A 260 -2.85 7.14 -15.51
C VAL A 260 -2.03 6.27 -16.46
N VAL A 261 -1.04 6.85 -17.12
CA VAL A 261 -0.08 6.13 -17.96
C VAL A 261 1.32 6.39 -17.41
N VAL A 262 2.12 5.35 -17.32
CA VAL A 262 3.47 5.37 -16.74
C VAL A 262 4.47 4.95 -17.81
N HIS A 263 5.65 5.58 -17.80
CA HIS A 263 6.76 5.23 -18.69
C HIS A 263 8.07 5.17 -17.92
N ASP A 264 8.76 4.05 -18.02
CA ASP A 264 9.99 3.79 -17.25
C ASP A 264 11.29 4.15 -18.00
N GLY A 265 11.15 4.72 -19.20
CA GLY A 265 12.27 5.02 -20.10
C GLY A 265 12.34 4.07 -21.31
N GLN A 266 11.64 2.94 -21.27
CA GLN A 266 11.62 1.94 -22.35
C GLN A 266 10.21 1.74 -22.92
N GLU A 267 9.22 1.58 -22.06
CA GLU A 267 7.86 1.24 -22.48
C GLU A 267 6.79 2.06 -21.75
N TRP A 268 5.62 2.18 -22.40
CA TRP A 268 4.43 2.81 -21.85
C TRP A 268 3.48 1.74 -21.31
N GLN A 269 2.97 1.93 -20.10
CA GLN A 269 1.97 1.06 -19.50
C GLN A 269 0.84 1.88 -18.90
N SER A 270 -0.40 1.44 -19.10
CA SER A 270 -1.54 2.00 -18.37
C SER A 270 -1.51 1.50 -16.93
N PHE A 271 -1.62 2.42 -15.98
CA PHE A 271 -1.88 2.08 -14.59
C PHE A 271 -3.29 1.50 -14.46
N SER A 272 -3.39 0.34 -13.85
CA SER A 272 -4.64 -0.28 -13.43
C SER A 272 -4.51 -0.68 -11.97
N ALA A 273 -5.52 -0.41 -11.15
CA ALA A 273 -5.60 -0.95 -9.80
C ALA A 273 -6.91 -1.73 -9.68
N PHE A 274 -6.91 -2.79 -8.86
CA PHE A 274 -8.11 -3.60 -8.64
C PHE A 274 -9.15 -2.84 -7.79
N LEU A 275 -9.83 -1.89 -8.41
CA LEU A 275 -10.92 -1.08 -7.88
C LEU A 275 -12.12 -1.17 -8.84
N PRO A 276 -12.96 -2.22 -8.73
CA PRO A 276 -13.88 -2.64 -9.78
C PRO A 276 -14.95 -1.61 -10.17
N ASP A 277 -15.18 -0.59 -9.34
CA ASP A 277 -16.19 0.45 -9.56
C ASP A 277 -15.60 1.85 -9.87
N ILE A 278 -14.28 1.94 -10.06
CA ILE A 278 -13.60 3.22 -10.27
C ILE A 278 -13.29 3.45 -11.74
N ASP A 279 -13.84 4.54 -12.26
CA ASP A 279 -13.43 5.11 -13.53
C ASP A 279 -12.24 6.06 -13.36
N PHE A 280 -11.07 5.60 -13.75
CA PHE A 280 -9.85 6.41 -13.77
C PHE A 280 -9.88 7.52 -14.85
N SER A 281 -10.86 7.54 -15.76
CA SER A 281 -10.95 8.58 -16.80
C SER A 281 -11.05 10.00 -16.22
N GLY A 282 -11.60 10.13 -15.01
CA GLY A 282 -11.68 11.37 -14.23
C GLY A 282 -10.38 11.77 -13.51
N THR A 283 -9.25 11.12 -13.79
CA THR A 283 -7.99 11.45 -13.12
C THR A 283 -7.55 12.89 -13.41
N ARG A 284 -7.36 13.64 -12.32
CA ARG A 284 -7.00 15.06 -12.35
C ARG A 284 -5.50 15.29 -12.16
N LEU A 285 -4.88 14.51 -11.28
CA LEU A 285 -3.45 14.59 -10.95
C LEU A 285 -2.94 13.30 -10.32
N THR A 286 -1.61 13.17 -10.31
CA THR A 286 -0.89 12.17 -9.52
C THR A 286 0.13 12.87 -8.64
N TYR A 287 0.39 12.30 -7.46
CA TYR A 287 1.36 12.80 -6.49
C TYR A 287 2.12 11.61 -5.90
N GLU A 288 3.38 11.82 -5.56
CA GLU A 288 4.19 10.83 -4.85
C GLU A 288 4.63 11.43 -3.53
N ASP A 289 4.37 10.69 -2.46
CA ASP A 289 4.86 11.06 -1.14
C ASP A 289 6.32 10.63 -0.94
N ARG A 290 6.95 11.09 0.14
CA ARG A 290 8.35 10.80 0.46
C ARG A 290 8.59 9.31 0.75
N GLU A 291 7.53 8.56 1.01
CA GLU A 291 7.55 7.12 1.22
C GLU A 291 7.50 6.33 -0.12
N GLY A 292 7.30 7.01 -1.25
CA GLY A 292 7.24 6.41 -2.58
C GLY A 292 5.86 5.86 -2.96
N ASN A 293 4.83 6.14 -2.16
CA ASN A 293 3.46 5.79 -2.49
C ASN A 293 2.90 6.78 -3.52
N ILE A 294 1.99 6.29 -4.34
CA ILE A 294 1.35 7.06 -5.39
C ILE A 294 -0.08 7.40 -4.98
N TRP A 295 -0.37 8.70 -5.00
CA TRP A 295 -1.67 9.26 -4.77
C TRP A 295 -2.27 9.75 -6.10
N ILE A 296 -3.53 9.40 -6.36
CA ILE A 296 -4.23 9.75 -7.60
C ILE A 296 -5.49 10.54 -7.22
N GLY A 297 -5.48 11.83 -7.55
CA GLY A 297 -6.65 12.69 -7.35
C GLY A 297 -7.62 12.55 -8.52
N LEU A 298 -8.88 12.26 -8.21
CA LEU A 298 -9.96 12.15 -9.20
C LEU A 298 -10.89 13.37 -9.15
N TRP A 299 -11.49 13.69 -10.29
CA TRP A 299 -12.59 14.63 -10.39
C TRP A 299 -13.92 13.85 -10.31
N GLY A 300 -14.39 13.63 -9.09
CA GLY A 300 -15.67 12.98 -8.77
C GLY A 300 -15.52 11.65 -8.02
N GLY A 301 -14.31 11.09 -8.03
CA GLY A 301 -13.97 9.81 -7.39
C GLY A 301 -13.16 9.93 -6.09
N GLY A 302 -12.88 11.15 -5.61
CA GLY A 302 -12.07 11.35 -4.41
C GLY A 302 -10.58 11.09 -4.65
N LEU A 303 -9.94 10.42 -3.70
CA LEU A 303 -8.50 10.20 -3.67
C LEU A 303 -8.19 8.70 -3.69
N ILE A 304 -7.26 8.27 -4.52
CA ILE A 304 -6.77 6.89 -4.53
C ILE A 304 -5.35 6.86 -3.99
N PHE A 305 -5.09 5.90 -3.11
CA PHE A 305 -3.77 5.52 -2.64
C PHE A 305 -3.31 4.26 -3.37
N CYS A 306 -2.02 4.20 -3.68
CA CYS A 306 -1.36 3.05 -4.27
C CYS A 306 0.04 2.89 -3.68
N ASP A 307 0.34 1.73 -3.14
CA ASP A 307 1.71 1.31 -2.79
C ASP A 307 2.21 0.34 -3.86
N PRO A 308 3.07 0.79 -4.79
CA PRO A 308 3.53 -0.03 -5.90
C PRO A 308 4.62 -1.04 -5.52
N THR A 309 5.18 -0.97 -4.31
CA THR A 309 6.46 -1.62 -4.00
C THR A 309 6.44 -2.52 -2.77
N SER A 310 5.70 -2.17 -1.72
CA SER A 310 5.85 -2.83 -0.42
C SER A 310 4.92 -4.02 -0.26
N ILE A 311 3.72 -3.96 -0.86
CA ILE A 311 2.69 -4.99 -0.68
C ILE A 311 2.17 -5.46 -2.05
N ARG A 312 2.15 -6.78 -2.24
CA ARG A 312 1.50 -7.45 -3.38
C ARG A 312 0.30 -8.26 -2.90
N ARG A 313 -0.82 -8.08 -3.60
CA ARG A 313 -2.08 -8.79 -3.35
C ARG A 313 -2.31 -9.85 -4.43
N TYR A 314 -2.56 -11.07 -3.98
CA TYR A 314 -2.99 -12.19 -4.82
C TYR A 314 -4.44 -12.58 -4.49
N THR A 315 -5.17 -13.05 -5.49
CA THR A 315 -6.60 -13.38 -5.43
C THR A 315 -6.91 -14.70 -6.15
N GLU A 316 -8.17 -15.12 -6.13
CA GLU A 316 -8.64 -16.30 -6.90
C GLU A 316 -8.42 -16.14 -8.41
N ALA A 317 -8.44 -14.91 -8.93
CA ALA A 317 -8.15 -14.63 -10.33
C ALA A 317 -6.70 -14.99 -10.72
N ASP A 318 -5.80 -15.04 -9.74
CA ASP A 318 -4.38 -15.33 -9.92
C ASP A 318 -4.06 -16.82 -9.79
N GLY A 319 -5.08 -17.63 -9.47
CA GLY A 319 -4.95 -19.07 -9.24
C GLY A 319 -5.00 -19.48 -7.77
N LEU A 320 -5.29 -18.57 -6.82
CA LEU A 320 -5.62 -19.02 -5.46
C LEU A 320 -6.90 -19.87 -5.49
N PRO A 321 -6.93 -21.04 -4.83
CA PRO A 321 -8.13 -21.88 -4.81
C PRO A 321 -9.30 -21.27 -4.04
N ASP A 322 -9.00 -20.49 -3.01
CA ASP A 322 -9.97 -19.81 -2.15
C ASP A 322 -9.31 -18.61 -1.45
N ARG A 323 -10.11 -17.58 -1.12
CA ARG A 323 -9.68 -16.37 -0.41
C ARG A 323 -9.38 -16.58 1.08
N GLU A 324 -9.88 -17.65 1.69
CA GLU A 324 -9.64 -18.00 3.09
C GLU A 324 -8.36 -18.83 3.23
N ILE A 325 -7.23 -18.13 3.30
CA ILE A 325 -5.90 -18.73 3.52
C ILE A 325 -5.79 -19.20 4.98
N ARG A 326 -5.43 -20.48 5.16
CA ARG A 326 -5.29 -21.13 6.46
C ARG A 326 -3.84 -21.31 6.90
N ARG A 327 -2.96 -21.66 5.96
CA ARG A 327 -1.56 -22.01 6.22
C ARG A 327 -0.65 -21.66 5.06
N LEU A 328 0.60 -21.36 5.38
CA LEU A 328 1.68 -21.11 4.45
C LEU A 328 2.89 -21.99 4.81
N GLY A 329 3.68 -22.39 3.81
CA GLY A 329 4.99 -23.00 4.01
C GLY A 329 5.93 -22.65 2.87
N GLU A 330 7.18 -22.31 3.16
CA GLU A 330 8.22 -22.07 2.16
C GLU A 330 9.13 -23.30 2.07
N ASP A 331 9.30 -23.85 0.87
CA ASP A 331 10.25 -24.94 0.65
C ASP A 331 11.66 -24.45 0.34
N HIS A 332 12.62 -25.37 0.30
CA HIS A 332 14.04 -25.06 0.03
C HIS A 332 14.31 -24.52 -1.39
N GLU A 333 13.37 -24.70 -2.32
CA GLU A 333 13.41 -24.12 -3.66
C GLU A 333 12.78 -22.71 -3.68
N ARG A 334 12.41 -22.17 -2.51
CA ARG A 334 11.73 -20.88 -2.31
C ARG A 334 10.34 -20.81 -2.93
N ARG A 335 9.68 -21.96 -3.08
CA ARG A 335 8.27 -21.99 -3.46
C ARG A 335 7.41 -21.84 -2.22
N MET A 336 6.36 -21.06 -2.37
CA MET A 336 5.38 -20.83 -1.32
C MET A 336 4.18 -21.75 -1.52
N TRP A 337 3.91 -22.60 -0.53
CA TRP A 337 2.77 -23.49 -0.50
C TRP A 337 1.65 -22.85 0.32
N ILE A 338 0.47 -22.76 -0.27
CA ILE A 338 -0.66 -21.98 0.24
C ILE A 338 -1.83 -22.92 0.45
N GLY A 339 -2.17 -23.18 1.71
CA GLY A 339 -3.35 -23.97 2.11
C GLY A 339 -4.53 -23.06 2.36
N THR A 340 -5.68 -23.41 1.81
CA THR A 340 -6.92 -22.62 1.86
C THR A 340 -8.13 -23.49 2.25
N MET A 341 -9.30 -22.87 2.44
CA MET A 341 -10.57 -23.60 2.63
C MET A 341 -11.09 -24.32 1.37
N GLY A 342 -10.59 -23.96 0.18
CA GLY A 342 -11.02 -24.53 -1.11
C GLY A 342 -9.93 -25.29 -1.88
N GLY A 343 -8.76 -25.49 -1.27
CA GLY A 343 -7.71 -26.37 -1.76
C GLY A 343 -6.33 -25.87 -1.38
N MET A 344 -5.34 -26.28 -2.16
CA MET A 344 -3.96 -25.84 -2.00
C MET A 344 -3.39 -25.32 -3.33
N ALA A 345 -2.44 -24.41 -3.24
CA ALA A 345 -1.68 -23.95 -4.38
C ALA A 345 -0.19 -23.84 -4.06
N CYS A 346 0.62 -23.89 -5.11
CA CYS A 346 2.04 -23.61 -5.06
C CYS A 346 2.31 -22.32 -5.83
N MET A 347 3.05 -21.40 -5.22
CA MET A 347 3.48 -20.15 -5.83
C MET A 347 4.99 -20.18 -6.07
N GLU A 348 5.38 -19.93 -7.32
CA GLU A 348 6.77 -19.86 -7.77
C GLU A 348 6.93 -18.62 -8.65
N GLU A 349 7.91 -17.77 -8.34
CA GLU A 349 8.15 -16.50 -9.04
C GLU A 349 6.89 -15.61 -9.18
N GLY A 350 6.01 -15.65 -8.18
CA GLY A 350 4.74 -14.89 -8.15
C GLY A 350 3.61 -15.49 -8.98
N GLN A 351 3.81 -16.64 -9.65
CA GLN A 351 2.74 -17.37 -10.33
C GLN A 351 2.14 -18.41 -9.40
N ILE A 352 0.83 -18.34 -9.17
CA ILE A 352 0.11 -19.30 -8.32
C ILE A 352 -0.51 -20.38 -9.19
N ARG A 353 -0.32 -21.64 -8.81
CA ARG A 353 -0.90 -22.80 -9.49
C ARG A 353 -1.61 -23.69 -8.46
N PRO A 354 -2.93 -23.90 -8.60
CA PRO A 354 -3.64 -24.90 -7.80
C PRO A 354 -2.97 -26.27 -7.95
N VAL A 355 -2.93 -27.02 -6.86
CA VAL A 355 -2.47 -28.41 -6.83
C VAL A 355 -3.62 -29.31 -6.37
N GLU A 356 -3.61 -30.56 -6.81
CA GLU A 356 -4.70 -31.50 -6.51
C GLU A 356 -4.64 -31.95 -5.04
N THR A 357 -5.67 -31.60 -4.27
CA THR A 357 -5.82 -31.91 -2.83
C THR A 357 -7.27 -32.18 -2.45
N GLY A 358 -7.51 -32.43 -1.15
CA GLY A 358 -8.81 -32.22 -0.52
C GLY A 358 -9.34 -30.79 -0.65
N LYS A 359 -10.57 -30.53 -0.17
CA LYS A 359 -11.16 -29.20 -0.27
C LYS A 359 -10.53 -28.26 0.74
N THR A 360 -10.35 -28.69 1.98
CA THR A 360 -9.73 -27.84 3.02
C THR A 360 -8.31 -28.31 3.28
N VAL A 361 -7.36 -27.37 3.33
CA VAL A 361 -6.00 -27.61 3.83
C VAL A 361 -5.77 -26.79 5.10
N SER A 362 -5.73 -27.49 6.23
CA SER A 362 -5.66 -26.92 7.58
C SER A 362 -4.24 -26.94 8.16
N ALA A 363 -3.33 -27.75 7.60
CA ALA A 363 -1.95 -27.87 8.05
C ALA A 363 -0.98 -27.96 6.86
N ILE A 364 0.14 -27.25 6.94
CA ILE A 364 1.30 -27.37 6.05
C ILE A 364 2.55 -27.29 6.92
N VAL A 365 3.52 -28.17 6.69
CA VAL A 365 4.88 -28.06 7.24
C VAL A 365 5.90 -28.41 6.17
N VAL A 366 7.03 -27.71 6.17
CA VAL A 366 8.20 -28.04 5.37
C VAL A 366 9.25 -28.58 6.32
N ASP A 367 9.71 -29.80 6.10
CA ASP A 367 10.71 -30.44 6.96
C ASP A 367 12.14 -29.96 6.65
N GLY A 368 13.11 -30.35 7.48
CA GLY A 368 14.51 -29.98 7.34
C GLY A 368 15.20 -30.59 6.11
N GLN A 369 14.55 -31.52 5.40
CA GLN A 369 14.99 -32.02 4.09
C GLN A 369 14.39 -31.20 2.94
N GLY A 370 13.54 -30.22 3.26
CA GLY A 370 12.88 -29.35 2.33
C GLY A 370 11.65 -29.98 1.67
N GLN A 371 11.12 -31.06 2.25
CA GLN A 371 9.92 -31.74 1.76
C GLN A 371 8.67 -31.15 2.41
N VAL A 372 7.64 -30.99 1.60
CA VAL A 372 6.37 -30.37 2.02
C VAL A 372 5.39 -31.47 2.43
N TRP A 373 4.73 -31.24 3.56
CA TRP A 373 3.69 -32.10 4.10
C TRP A 373 2.43 -31.26 4.30
N SER A 374 1.28 -31.78 3.92
CA SER A 374 0.01 -31.10 4.14
C SER A 374 -1.08 -32.04 4.64
N GLY A 375 -2.11 -31.46 5.23
CA GLY A 375 -3.29 -32.19 5.67
C GLY A 375 -4.49 -31.28 5.82
N GLY A 376 -5.68 -31.90 5.80
CA GLY A 376 -6.94 -31.21 6.05
C GLY A 376 -8.11 -32.18 6.10
N ASP A 377 -9.14 -31.93 5.31
CA ASP A 377 -10.46 -32.58 5.46
C ASP A 377 -10.58 -34.02 4.94
N THR A 378 -9.54 -34.55 4.31
CA THR A 378 -9.55 -35.90 3.73
C THR A 378 -9.21 -37.00 4.71
N GLY A 379 -8.66 -36.67 5.88
CA GLY A 379 -8.08 -37.65 6.81
C GLY A 379 -6.82 -38.33 6.28
N GLU A 380 -6.18 -37.71 5.29
CA GLU A 380 -4.89 -38.13 4.76
C GLU A 380 -3.85 -37.03 5.03
N VAL A 381 -2.63 -37.47 5.33
CA VAL A 381 -1.46 -36.59 5.24
C VAL A 381 -0.84 -36.78 3.86
N TYR A 382 -0.66 -35.68 3.15
CA TYR A 382 -0.02 -35.65 1.84
C TYR A 382 1.45 -35.30 1.99
N LYS A 383 2.30 -36.17 1.46
CA LYS A 383 3.74 -35.97 1.34
C LYS A 383 4.05 -35.54 -0.10
N TRP A 384 4.57 -34.34 -0.29
CA TRP A 384 4.75 -33.75 -1.62
C TRP A 384 6.16 -33.98 -2.16
N GLU A 385 6.22 -34.41 -3.42
CA GLU A 385 7.43 -34.45 -4.25
C GLU A 385 7.08 -33.81 -5.61
N GLY A 386 7.21 -32.49 -5.71
CA GLY A 386 6.67 -31.75 -6.85
C GLY A 386 5.14 -31.65 -6.81
N GLN A 387 4.46 -31.82 -7.95
CA GLN A 387 3.00 -31.58 -8.06
C GLN A 387 2.12 -32.79 -7.72
N ALA A 388 2.69 -33.98 -7.56
CA ALA A 388 1.93 -35.19 -7.24
C ALA A 388 2.23 -35.63 -5.81
N PRO A 389 1.26 -35.56 -4.88
CA PRO A 389 1.48 -35.98 -3.52
C PRO A 389 1.34 -37.50 -3.36
N GLN A 390 2.12 -38.06 -2.44
CA GLN A 390 1.84 -39.38 -1.86
C GLN A 390 0.88 -39.22 -0.69
N ALA A 391 -0.30 -39.84 -0.79
CA ALA A 391 -1.26 -39.90 0.32
C ALA A 391 -0.85 -40.94 1.38
N ILE A 392 -0.93 -40.55 2.65
CA ILE A 392 -0.69 -41.41 3.82
C ILE A 392 -1.96 -41.37 4.68
N PRO A 393 -2.79 -42.43 4.67
CA PRO A 393 -4.04 -42.45 5.43
C PRO A 393 -3.77 -42.67 6.92
N LEU A 394 -4.65 -42.09 7.77
CA LEU A 394 -4.59 -42.22 9.23
C LEU A 394 -4.83 -43.67 9.74
N ALA A 395 -5.70 -44.46 9.10
CA ALA A 395 -5.85 -45.93 9.17
C ALA A 395 -7.17 -46.34 8.47
N GLU A 396 -7.36 -47.63 8.13
CA GLU A 396 -8.64 -48.15 7.62
C GLU A 396 -9.68 -48.26 8.77
N GLY A 397 -10.56 -47.28 8.93
CA GLY A 397 -11.74 -47.42 9.81
C GLY A 397 -12.42 -46.14 10.31
N THR A 398 -13.48 -45.71 9.59
CA THR A 398 -14.72 -45.09 10.12
C THR A 398 -14.71 -43.81 10.99
N TYR A 399 -13.73 -42.90 10.92
CA TYR A 399 -13.94 -41.55 11.47
C TYR A 399 -13.43 -40.45 10.54
N SER A 400 -14.23 -39.39 10.39
CA SER A 400 -13.89 -38.19 9.62
C SER A 400 -12.88 -37.36 10.39
N GLU A 401 -11.63 -37.80 10.38
CA GLU A 401 -10.53 -37.14 11.09
C GLU A 401 -9.96 -36.04 10.21
N GLU A 402 -10.23 -34.77 10.53
CA GLU A 402 -9.54 -33.67 9.87
C GLU A 402 -8.11 -33.56 10.45
N ILE A 403 -7.11 -33.50 9.58
CA ILE A 403 -5.76 -33.13 9.98
C ILE A 403 -5.76 -31.65 10.32
N ALA A 404 -5.59 -31.35 11.60
CA ALA A 404 -5.70 -30.03 12.17
C ALA A 404 -4.35 -29.31 12.31
N GLY A 405 -3.28 -30.08 12.54
CA GLY A 405 -1.95 -29.55 12.76
C GLY A 405 -0.87 -30.54 12.33
N LEU A 406 0.25 -29.99 11.84
CA LEU A 406 1.46 -30.73 11.50
C LEU A 406 2.66 -29.96 12.08
N CYS A 407 3.66 -30.67 12.58
CA CYS A 407 4.96 -30.08 12.87
C CYS A 407 6.08 -31.07 12.59
N GLU A 408 7.24 -30.57 12.18
CA GLU A 408 8.46 -31.36 12.19
C GLU A 408 8.95 -31.48 13.64
N GLY A 409 9.44 -32.67 13.96
CA GLY A 409 10.10 -32.99 15.21
C GLY A 409 11.53 -33.50 15.01
N ALA A 410 12.19 -33.84 16.11
CA ALA A 410 13.55 -34.34 16.12
C ALA A 410 13.73 -35.53 15.17
N GLN A 411 14.87 -35.56 14.49
CA GLN A 411 15.24 -36.60 13.52
C GLN A 411 14.32 -36.67 12.27
N GLY A 412 13.61 -35.58 11.94
CA GLY A 412 12.75 -35.50 10.76
C GLY A 412 11.41 -36.25 10.93
N ARG A 413 10.99 -36.48 12.18
CA ARG A 413 9.68 -37.06 12.48
C ARG A 413 8.59 -36.04 12.19
N ILE A 414 7.51 -36.43 11.53
CA ILE A 414 6.35 -35.54 11.33
C ILE A 414 5.28 -35.86 12.37
N TRP A 415 5.03 -34.92 13.26
CA TRP A 415 3.91 -34.97 14.21
C TRP A 415 2.63 -34.51 13.53
N VAL A 416 1.53 -35.14 13.89
CA VAL A 416 0.20 -34.89 13.33
C VAL A 416 -0.80 -34.78 14.48
N GLY A 417 -1.65 -33.76 14.40
CA GLY A 417 -2.77 -33.55 15.30
C GLY A 417 -4.09 -33.54 14.53
N THR A 418 -5.15 -34.06 15.14
CA THR A 418 -6.47 -34.18 14.53
C THR A 418 -7.49 -33.28 15.24
N SER A 419 -8.59 -32.98 14.54
CA SER A 419 -9.68 -32.16 15.07
C SER A 419 -10.47 -32.80 16.21
N ASP A 420 -10.35 -34.11 16.41
CA ASP A 420 -11.01 -34.88 17.47
C ASP A 420 -10.11 -35.17 18.69
N GLY A 421 -8.89 -34.64 18.69
CA GLY A 421 -8.03 -34.60 19.88
C GLY A 421 -6.92 -35.63 19.90
N ARG A 422 -6.84 -36.48 18.87
CA ARG A 422 -5.76 -37.43 18.72
C ARG A 422 -4.52 -36.73 18.15
N PHE A 423 -3.36 -37.29 18.50
CA PHE A 423 -2.10 -36.90 17.89
C PHE A 423 -1.14 -38.08 17.88
N GLY A 424 -0.10 -37.97 17.08
CA GLY A 424 0.85 -39.04 16.83
C GLY A 424 1.88 -38.60 15.80
N TRP A 425 2.59 -39.55 15.21
CA TRP A 425 3.59 -39.24 14.18
C TRP A 425 3.57 -40.19 13.00
N ILE A 426 4.19 -39.75 11.91
CA ILE A 426 4.43 -40.59 10.73
C ILE A 426 5.74 -41.34 10.89
N GLU A 427 5.69 -42.66 10.78
CA GLU A 427 6.85 -43.54 10.72
C GLU A 427 6.72 -44.50 9.53
N LYS A 428 7.70 -44.51 8.62
CA LYS A 428 7.72 -45.37 7.42
C LYS A 428 6.42 -45.31 6.59
N ASN A 429 5.92 -44.09 6.34
CA ASN A 429 4.67 -43.81 5.61
C ASN A 429 3.43 -44.46 6.26
N ARG A 430 3.44 -44.58 7.59
CA ARG A 430 2.29 -45.01 8.39
C ARG A 430 2.11 -44.07 9.55
N PHE A 431 0.87 -43.81 9.88
CA PHE A 431 0.54 -43.04 11.06
C PHE A 431 0.58 -43.92 12.32
N ILE A 432 1.21 -43.43 13.37
CA ILE A 432 1.33 -44.07 14.67
C ILE A 432 0.61 -43.18 15.69
N PHE A 433 -0.54 -43.65 16.19
CA PHE A 433 -1.29 -42.98 17.24
C PHE A 433 -0.62 -43.15 18.61
N LEU A 434 -0.74 -42.13 19.47
CA LEU A 434 -0.46 -42.24 20.89
C LEU A 434 -1.75 -42.57 21.66
N ASP A 435 -1.93 -43.85 22.00
CA ASP A 435 -3.15 -44.37 22.64
C ASP A 435 -3.42 -43.81 24.05
N GLU A 436 -2.38 -43.40 24.80
CA GLU A 436 -2.54 -42.92 26.19
C GLU A 436 -3.29 -41.58 26.30
N CYS A 437 -3.41 -40.82 25.23
CA CYS A 437 -4.03 -39.49 25.26
C CYS A 437 -5.53 -39.50 24.91
N GLY A 438 -5.99 -40.50 24.15
CA GLY A 438 -7.37 -40.56 23.68
C GLY A 438 -8.41 -40.59 24.81
N THR A 439 -8.08 -41.18 25.96
CA THR A 439 -8.96 -41.21 27.14
C THR A 439 -8.75 -40.02 28.06
N ALA A 440 -7.50 -39.60 28.31
CA ALA A 440 -7.20 -38.48 29.20
C ALA A 440 -7.71 -37.11 28.69
N LEU A 441 -7.81 -36.93 27.37
CA LEU A 441 -8.28 -35.69 26.74
C LEU A 441 -9.78 -35.71 26.39
N GLN A 442 -10.40 -36.89 26.25
CA GLN A 442 -11.85 -37.03 26.02
C GLN A 442 -12.68 -36.96 27.31
N ASP A 443 -12.08 -37.16 28.49
CA ASP A 443 -12.75 -37.13 29.79
C ASP A 443 -13.15 -35.70 30.27
N GLN A 444 -12.82 -34.65 29.51
CA GLN A 444 -13.34 -33.30 29.73
C GLN A 444 -14.51 -33.07 28.76
N ASP A 445 -15.61 -32.45 29.21
CA ASP A 445 -16.89 -32.26 28.47
C ASP A 445 -16.81 -31.43 27.15
N GLY A 446 -15.66 -31.37 26.47
CA GLY A 446 -15.42 -30.60 25.25
C GLY A 446 -14.59 -31.33 24.19
N VAL A 447 -14.76 -30.92 22.93
CA VAL A 447 -13.97 -31.42 21.79
C VAL A 447 -12.55 -30.87 21.90
N PHE A 448 -11.56 -31.73 22.11
CA PHE A 448 -10.15 -31.35 22.11
C PHE A 448 -9.66 -31.23 20.66
N TRP A 449 -9.35 -30.03 20.17
CA TRP A 449 -8.84 -29.84 18.79
C TRP A 449 -7.33 -29.63 18.85
N VAL A 450 -6.53 -30.54 18.27
CA VAL A 450 -5.06 -30.40 18.23
C VAL A 450 -4.63 -29.64 16.98
N GLY A 451 -4.68 -28.30 17.04
CA GLY A 451 -4.51 -27.42 15.88
C GLY A 451 -3.12 -26.79 15.76
N SER A 452 -2.37 -26.77 16.86
CA SER A 452 -1.03 -26.19 16.91
C SER A 452 -0.07 -27.15 17.62
N LEU A 453 1.01 -27.48 16.93
CA LEU A 453 2.04 -28.41 17.38
C LEU A 453 3.40 -27.76 17.14
N LEU A 454 4.32 -27.93 18.08
CA LEU A 454 5.67 -27.45 17.98
C LEU A 454 6.56 -28.30 18.88
N GLN A 455 7.62 -28.90 18.33
CA GLN A 455 8.65 -29.50 19.17
C GLN A 455 9.76 -28.48 19.40
N ASP A 456 10.06 -28.21 20.67
CA ASP A 456 11.12 -27.26 21.02
C ASP A 456 12.52 -27.88 20.86
N ARG A 457 13.55 -27.03 21.01
CA ARG A 457 14.97 -27.42 20.96
C ARG A 457 15.37 -28.53 21.94
N ASP A 458 14.68 -28.66 23.06
CA ASP A 458 14.98 -29.64 24.12
C ASP A 458 14.26 -30.97 23.87
N GLY A 459 13.42 -31.03 22.83
CA GLY A 459 12.69 -32.23 22.40
C GLY A 459 11.31 -32.34 23.03
N VAL A 460 10.83 -31.33 23.75
CA VAL A 460 9.48 -31.31 24.31
C VAL A 460 8.49 -30.95 23.21
N LEU A 461 7.47 -31.80 23.01
CA LEU A 461 6.40 -31.50 22.08
C LEU A 461 5.33 -30.66 22.79
N TRP A 462 5.16 -29.41 22.36
CA TRP A 462 4.12 -28.50 22.80
C TRP A 462 2.87 -28.67 21.95
N ILE A 463 1.73 -28.72 22.62
CA ILE A 463 0.43 -29.01 22.02
C ILE A 463 -0.57 -27.94 22.46
N GLY A 464 -1.06 -27.18 21.48
CA GLY A 464 -2.09 -26.16 21.65
C GLY A 464 -3.47 -26.69 21.28
N SER A 465 -4.45 -26.45 22.16
CA SER A 465 -5.85 -26.86 22.00
C SER A 465 -6.81 -25.68 21.91
N TYR A 466 -7.94 -25.89 21.22
CA TYR A 466 -9.01 -24.91 21.10
C TYR A 466 -10.18 -25.13 22.07
N GLY A 467 -10.31 -26.32 22.67
CA GLY A 467 -11.57 -26.75 23.30
C GLY A 467 -11.63 -26.76 24.83
N VAL A 468 -10.50 -26.72 25.52
CA VAL A 468 -10.43 -26.91 26.98
C VAL A 468 -9.47 -25.92 27.65
N VAL A 469 -9.60 -25.76 28.97
CA VAL A 469 -8.68 -24.97 29.81
C VAL A 469 -8.11 -25.87 30.90
N PRO A 470 -6.77 -25.97 31.05
CA PRO A 470 -5.73 -25.29 30.27
C PRO A 470 -5.66 -25.79 28.82
N ALA A 471 -5.32 -24.90 27.89
CA ALA A 471 -5.25 -25.21 26.45
C ALA A 471 -3.83 -25.52 25.94
N LEU A 472 -2.82 -25.51 26.82
CA LEU A 472 -1.43 -25.79 26.47
C LEU A 472 -0.92 -27.00 27.23
N TYR A 473 -0.41 -27.97 26.49
CA TYR A 473 0.12 -29.22 27.01
C TYR A 473 1.54 -29.43 26.51
N CYS A 474 2.31 -30.23 27.25
CA CYS A 474 3.59 -30.75 26.80
C CYS A 474 3.60 -32.27 26.87
N TYR A 475 4.24 -32.87 25.86
CA TYR A 475 4.51 -34.29 25.79
C TYR A 475 6.03 -34.51 25.84
N GLU A 476 6.47 -35.19 26.90
CA GLU A 476 7.88 -35.44 27.23
C GLU A 476 7.96 -36.77 27.98
N ASP A 477 9.00 -37.57 27.72
CA ASP A 477 9.21 -38.88 28.36
C ASP A 477 8.00 -39.83 28.29
N GLU A 478 7.30 -39.84 27.15
CA GLU A 478 6.07 -40.61 26.92
C GLU A 478 4.85 -40.20 27.76
N HIS A 479 4.92 -39.06 28.47
CA HIS A 479 3.80 -38.57 29.28
C HIS A 479 3.27 -37.24 28.74
N LEU A 480 1.94 -37.17 28.59
CA LEU A 480 1.24 -35.91 28.33
C LEU A 480 0.85 -35.24 29.64
N ARG A 481 1.16 -33.95 29.78
CA ARG A 481 0.76 -33.14 30.93
C ARG A 481 0.42 -31.71 30.53
N PRO A 482 -0.46 -31.01 31.27
CA PRO A 482 -0.62 -29.58 31.12
C PRO A 482 0.71 -28.84 31.34
N ALA A 483 0.89 -27.70 30.67
CA ALA A 483 2.07 -26.85 30.86
C ALA A 483 2.21 -26.41 32.33
N ASP A 484 3.24 -26.91 33.01
CA ASP A 484 3.52 -26.63 34.42
C ASP A 484 4.37 -25.35 34.59
N MET A 485 3.76 -24.21 34.25
CA MET A 485 4.32 -22.87 34.47
C MET A 485 3.26 -21.96 35.08
N ALA A 486 3.60 -21.21 36.13
CA ALA A 486 2.67 -20.31 36.80
C ALA A 486 2.17 -19.22 35.83
N GLY A 487 0.86 -19.18 35.58
CA GLY A 487 0.20 -18.31 34.61
C GLY A 487 -0.24 -19.03 33.33
N ALA A 488 0.33 -20.20 33.02
CA ALA A 488 -0.05 -21.00 31.84
C ALA A 488 -1.46 -21.62 31.98
N GLU A 489 -1.96 -21.77 33.20
CA GLU A 489 -3.33 -22.23 33.48
C GLU A 489 -4.42 -21.31 32.89
N SER A 490 -4.06 -20.05 32.60
CA SER A 490 -4.95 -19.06 31.98
C SER A 490 -4.99 -19.11 30.45
N ILE A 491 -4.10 -19.90 29.82
CA ILE A 491 -4.02 -20.04 28.37
C ILE A 491 -5.23 -20.84 27.88
N ALA A 492 -5.97 -20.25 26.94
CA ALA A 492 -7.17 -20.81 26.31
C ALA A 492 -7.18 -20.47 24.82
N TYR A 493 -7.71 -21.35 23.97
CA TYR A 493 -7.84 -21.12 22.52
C TYR A 493 -6.51 -20.82 21.83
N VAL A 494 -5.60 -21.80 21.84
CA VAL A 494 -4.28 -21.65 21.20
C VAL A 494 -4.44 -21.75 19.68
N ASN A 495 -4.00 -20.72 18.96
CA ASN A 495 -4.03 -20.68 17.50
C ASN A 495 -2.67 -21.00 16.89
N VAL A 496 -1.59 -20.53 17.51
CA VAL A 496 -0.22 -20.66 17.01
C VAL A 496 0.76 -20.83 18.17
N LEU A 497 1.71 -21.74 17.97
CA LEU A 497 2.88 -21.96 18.80
C LEU A 497 4.10 -21.63 17.95
N TRP A 498 5.06 -20.91 18.53
CA TRP A 498 6.29 -20.55 17.83
C TRP A 498 7.44 -20.41 18.83
N GLU A 499 8.59 -21.01 18.53
CA GLU A 499 9.79 -20.87 19.36
C GLU A 499 10.73 -19.83 18.76
N HIS A 500 11.12 -18.84 19.56
CA HIS A 500 12.14 -17.86 19.16
C HIS A 500 12.97 -17.44 20.35
N GLN A 501 14.31 -17.42 20.20
CA GLN A 501 15.25 -17.00 21.24
C GLN A 501 14.97 -17.63 22.62
N ASN A 502 14.71 -18.94 22.67
CA ASN A 502 14.45 -19.69 23.91
C ASN A 502 13.15 -19.28 24.64
N THR A 503 12.27 -18.58 23.94
CA THR A 503 10.93 -18.24 24.39
C THR A 503 9.92 -18.99 23.52
N LEU A 504 9.01 -19.69 24.17
CA LEU A 504 7.82 -20.23 23.52
C LEU A 504 6.75 -19.14 23.48
N TRP A 505 6.45 -18.67 22.28
CA TRP A 505 5.37 -17.74 22.02
C TRP A 505 4.09 -18.50 21.73
N VAL A 506 3.02 -18.12 22.43
CA VAL A 506 1.71 -18.76 22.34
C VAL A 506 0.68 -17.69 21.96
N GLY A 507 0.31 -17.69 20.69
CA GLY A 507 -0.76 -16.83 20.19
C GLY A 507 -2.12 -17.45 20.46
N THR A 508 -3.01 -16.68 21.10
CA THR A 508 -4.34 -17.15 21.49
C THR A 508 -5.44 -16.23 20.98
N ALA A 509 -6.70 -16.63 21.14
CA ALA A 509 -7.85 -15.74 20.94
C ALA A 509 -7.95 -14.61 21.99
N LYS A 510 -7.12 -14.64 23.05
CA LYS A 510 -7.20 -13.75 24.23
C LYS A 510 -5.88 -13.03 24.54
N GLY A 511 -5.00 -12.90 23.56
CA GLY A 511 -3.72 -12.21 23.66
C GLY A 511 -2.54 -13.11 23.29
N LEU A 512 -1.35 -12.55 23.44
CA LEU A 512 -0.08 -13.22 23.18
C LEU A 512 0.58 -13.58 24.51
N PHE A 513 1.11 -14.79 24.63
CA PHE A 513 1.90 -15.20 25.79
C PHE A 513 3.34 -15.48 25.36
N ALA A 514 4.29 -15.08 26.21
CA ALA A 514 5.70 -15.42 26.12
C ALA A 514 6.06 -16.29 27.33
N LEU A 515 6.46 -17.53 27.06
CA LEU A 515 6.89 -18.49 28.06
C LEU A 515 8.41 -18.65 27.91
N ASP A 516 9.17 -18.08 28.84
CA ASP A 516 10.62 -18.23 28.86
C ASP A 516 10.97 -19.64 29.34
N LEU A 517 11.56 -20.46 28.47
CA LEU A 517 11.77 -21.88 28.72
C LEU A 517 12.83 -22.14 29.81
N SER A 518 13.74 -21.20 30.05
CA SER A 518 14.80 -21.35 31.06
C SER A 518 14.36 -20.92 32.47
N SER A 519 13.70 -19.78 32.57
CA SER A 519 13.23 -19.22 33.85
C SER A 519 11.84 -19.72 34.24
N ARG A 520 11.11 -20.32 33.29
CA ARG A 520 9.70 -20.71 33.38
C ARG A 520 8.76 -19.55 33.76
N GLN A 521 9.13 -18.33 33.39
CA GLN A 521 8.26 -17.17 33.57
C GLN A 521 7.30 -17.04 32.40
N VAL A 522 6.06 -16.69 32.72
CA VAL A 522 5.00 -16.44 31.74
C VAL A 522 4.67 -14.95 31.75
N ARG A 523 4.69 -14.33 30.57
CA ARG A 523 4.24 -12.95 30.36
C ARG A 523 3.11 -12.92 29.35
N ARG A 524 2.09 -12.13 29.62
CA ARG A 524 0.93 -11.94 28.73
C ARG A 524 0.92 -10.52 28.17
N PHE A 525 0.57 -10.40 26.90
CA PHE A 525 0.39 -9.15 26.17
C PHE A 525 -1.03 -9.08 25.62
N THR A 526 -1.69 -7.94 25.83
CA THR A 526 -3.07 -7.68 25.39
C THR A 526 -3.19 -6.30 24.77
N ALA A 527 -4.30 -6.07 24.06
CA ALA A 527 -4.63 -4.77 23.47
C ALA A 527 -4.72 -3.67 24.54
N GLU A 528 -5.32 -4.00 25.69
CA GLU A 528 -5.61 -3.05 26.75
C GLU A 528 -4.36 -2.60 27.52
N GLU A 529 -3.40 -3.51 27.72
CA GLU A 529 -2.23 -3.25 28.55
C GLU A 529 -0.97 -2.92 27.73
N PHE A 530 -0.86 -3.47 26.52
CA PHE A 530 0.37 -3.42 25.71
C PHE A 530 0.17 -2.87 24.30
N GLY A 531 -1.04 -2.42 23.95
CA GLY A 531 -1.30 -1.72 22.68
C GLY A 531 -1.33 -2.63 21.45
N LEU A 532 -1.57 -3.94 21.62
CA LEU A 532 -1.91 -4.81 20.49
C LEU A 532 -3.16 -4.26 19.79
N SER A 533 -3.21 -4.34 18.45
CA SER A 533 -4.38 -3.91 17.68
C SER A 533 -5.61 -4.80 17.94
N ALA A 534 -5.39 -6.08 18.26
CA ALA A 534 -6.41 -7.04 18.66
C ALA A 534 -5.82 -8.14 19.57
N ASN A 535 -6.67 -8.75 20.38
CA ASN A 535 -6.28 -9.88 21.24
C ASN A 535 -6.27 -11.23 20.50
N GLY A 536 -6.85 -11.33 19.31
CA GLY A 536 -6.84 -12.56 18.51
C GLY A 536 -5.54 -12.69 17.71
N ILE A 537 -4.61 -13.52 18.20
CA ILE A 537 -3.34 -13.79 17.51
C ILE A 537 -3.49 -15.03 16.65
N LEU A 538 -3.23 -14.92 15.35
CA LEU A 538 -3.46 -15.99 14.37
C LEU A 538 -2.16 -16.59 13.82
N ALA A 539 -1.09 -15.79 13.76
CA ALA A 539 0.22 -16.17 13.27
C ALA A 539 1.30 -15.33 13.97
N LEU A 540 2.54 -15.82 13.97
CA LEU A 540 3.71 -15.18 14.54
C LEU A 540 4.91 -15.41 13.60
N THR A 541 5.79 -14.42 13.52
CA THR A 541 7.09 -14.50 12.83
C THR A 541 8.06 -13.53 13.50
N ALA A 542 9.31 -13.43 13.04
CA ALA A 542 10.16 -12.30 13.37
C ALA A 542 10.88 -11.74 12.15
N ASP A 543 11.22 -10.46 12.23
CA ASP A 543 12.16 -9.82 11.29
C ASP A 543 13.62 -10.24 11.58
N PRO A 544 14.58 -9.91 10.68
CA PRO A 544 16.00 -10.22 10.89
C PRO A 544 16.62 -9.61 12.15
N GLU A 545 16.04 -8.53 12.66
CA GLU A 545 16.42 -7.85 13.91
C GLU A 545 15.87 -8.55 15.16
N GLY A 546 14.92 -9.47 14.98
CA GLY A 546 14.30 -10.26 16.04
C GLY A 546 13.04 -9.63 16.65
N HIS A 547 12.44 -8.62 16.00
CA HIS A 547 11.12 -8.11 16.39
C HIS A 547 10.03 -9.07 15.94
N ILE A 548 9.02 -9.27 16.79
CA ILE A 548 7.96 -10.28 16.65
C ILE A 548 6.64 -9.62 16.28
#